data_AF-A0A973NVW4-F1
#
_entry.id   AF-A0A973NVW4-F1
#
_cell.length_a   1.000
_cell.length_b   1.000
_cell.length_c   1.000
_cell.angle_alpha   90.00
_cell.angle_beta   90.00
_cell.angle_gamma   90.00
#
_symmetry.space_group_name_H-M   'P 1'
#
loop_
_entity.id
_entity.type
_entity.pdbx_description
1 polymer ?
#
loop_
_entity_poly.entity_id
_entity_poly.type
_entity_poly.pdbx_seq_one_letter_code
_entity_poly.pdbx_strand_id
1 'polypeptide(L)'
;MDGVIGMKTMTIRILAAFALITGGLFAFASPAAASSTPQCTRSYTYYGSGYWEQYPAGWNSTYSVWSQGCWLSYGSSNAGVKQLQSDINNCYTRTDWGGVNLGIARLTVDGSYGAKTKAAVIAVQKYERSHGNPYLAVDGVYGPNTAYTMDHTGAWSGVGYRCWHYKEPVLQ
;
A
#
# COMPACT_ATOMS: atom_id res chain seq x y z
N MET A 1 -26.88 -40.37 15.40
CA MET A 1 -27.58 -41.13 14.35
C MET A 1 -28.15 -40.11 13.38
N ASP A 2 -27.30 -39.24 12.83
CA ASP A 2 -26.37 -39.48 11.70
C ASP A 2 -27.22 -39.57 10.42
N GLY A 3 -26.99 -38.84 9.34
CA GLY A 3 -25.84 -38.11 8.84
C GLY A 3 -26.14 -37.94 7.34
N VAL A 4 -25.84 -36.75 6.81
CA VAL A 4 -26.16 -36.36 5.43
C VAL A 4 -25.39 -37.22 4.42
N ILE A 5 -26.11 -37.78 3.44
CA ILE A 5 -25.58 -38.58 2.34
C ILE A 5 -24.94 -37.65 1.31
N GLY A 6 -23.66 -37.88 1.01
CA GLY A 6 -23.00 -37.36 -0.19
C GLY A 6 -22.79 -38.46 -1.22
N MET A 7 -22.73 -38.13 -2.52
CA MET A 7 -21.93 -38.86 -3.49
C MET A 7 -21.79 -38.11 -4.84
N LYS A 8 -20.55 -37.66 -5.09
CA LYS A 8 -19.72 -37.76 -6.32
C LYS A 8 -20.22 -37.31 -7.70
N THR A 9 -19.39 -36.42 -8.24
CA THR A 9 -19.14 -36.03 -9.63
C THR A 9 -18.86 -37.22 -10.56
N MET A 10 -19.47 -37.23 -11.75
CA MET A 10 -19.04 -38.09 -12.87
C MET A 10 -19.27 -37.41 -14.23
N THR A 11 -18.26 -37.52 -15.08
CA THR A 11 -17.92 -36.76 -16.29
C THR A 11 -18.79 -37.08 -17.51
N ILE A 12 -19.11 -36.08 -18.35
CA ILE A 12 -19.68 -36.28 -19.69
C ILE A 12 -18.78 -35.59 -20.74
N ARG A 13 -18.28 -36.37 -21.71
CA ARG A 13 -17.62 -35.88 -22.93
C ARG A 13 -18.63 -35.98 -24.08
N ILE A 14 -18.85 -34.90 -24.83
CA ILE A 14 -19.63 -34.91 -26.08
C ILE A 14 -18.81 -34.24 -27.19
N LEU A 15 -18.75 -34.95 -28.33
CA LEU A 15 -18.14 -34.55 -29.60
C LEU A 15 -19.01 -33.53 -30.37
N ALA A 16 -18.33 -32.77 -31.22
CA ALA A 16 -18.72 -31.53 -31.91
C ALA A 16 -19.85 -31.63 -32.97
N ALA A 17 -20.52 -30.50 -33.26
CA ALA A 17 -20.68 -29.97 -34.64
C ALA A 17 -21.28 -28.54 -34.67
N PHE A 18 -20.59 -27.67 -35.41
CA PHE A 18 -20.92 -26.39 -36.05
C PHE A 18 -22.27 -25.68 -35.81
N ALA A 19 -22.17 -24.42 -35.36
CA ALA A 19 -23.06 -23.33 -35.78
C ALA A 19 -22.21 -22.08 -36.10
N LEU A 20 -22.10 -21.77 -37.41
CA LEU A 20 -21.66 -20.48 -37.92
C LEU A 20 -22.70 -19.43 -37.52
N ILE A 21 -22.39 -18.60 -36.53
CA ILE A 21 -23.19 -17.42 -36.19
C ILE A 21 -22.43 -16.17 -36.63
N THR A 22 -23.08 -15.50 -37.57
CA THR A 22 -22.88 -14.15 -38.06
C THR A 22 -22.59 -13.10 -36.99
N GLY A 23 -21.56 -12.28 -37.21
CA GLY A 23 -21.58 -10.85 -36.89
C GLY A 23 -21.67 -10.47 -35.42
N GLY A 24 -20.54 -10.51 -34.71
CA GLY A 24 -20.38 -9.84 -33.43
C GLY A 24 -18.91 -9.68 -33.11
N LEU A 25 -18.33 -8.52 -33.43
CA LEU A 25 -17.03 -8.10 -32.92
C LEU A 25 -17.16 -7.95 -31.39
N PHE A 26 -17.04 -9.05 -30.65
CA PHE A 26 -16.68 -8.96 -29.24
C PHE A 26 -15.23 -8.51 -29.20
N ALA A 27 -15.03 -7.18 -29.18
CA ALA A 27 -13.80 -6.60 -28.72
C ALA A 27 -13.64 -7.03 -27.26
N PHE A 28 -12.90 -8.11 -27.02
CA PHE A 28 -12.34 -8.35 -25.70
C PHE A 28 -11.45 -7.14 -25.45
N ALA A 29 -11.96 -6.18 -24.66
CA ALA A 29 -11.12 -5.13 -24.10
C ALA A 29 -9.97 -5.87 -23.42
N SER A 30 -8.77 -5.77 -24.00
CA SER A 30 -7.57 -6.25 -23.32
C SER A 30 -7.58 -5.61 -21.94
N PRO A 31 -7.37 -6.37 -20.85
CA PRO A 31 -7.30 -5.77 -19.54
C PRO A 31 -6.31 -4.62 -19.63
N ALA A 32 -6.77 -3.41 -19.32
CA ALA A 32 -5.91 -2.24 -19.26
C ALA A 32 -4.68 -2.66 -18.45
N ALA A 33 -3.50 -2.55 -19.05
CA ALA A 33 -2.27 -3.03 -18.47
C ALA A 33 -2.21 -2.51 -17.03
N ALA A 34 -2.34 -3.42 -16.05
CA ALA A 34 -2.10 -3.08 -14.67
C ALA A 34 -0.62 -2.74 -14.60
N SER A 35 -0.31 -1.44 -14.52
CA SER A 35 1.04 -0.98 -14.24
C SER A 35 1.48 -1.70 -12.97
N SER A 36 2.52 -2.52 -13.07
CA SER A 36 3.06 -3.21 -11.90
C SER A 36 3.53 -2.14 -10.93
N THR A 37 2.81 -1.94 -9.83
CA THR A 37 3.24 -1.03 -8.76
C THR A 37 4.69 -1.35 -8.41
N PRO A 38 5.61 -0.37 -8.48
CA PRO A 38 7.02 -0.64 -8.19
C PRO A 38 7.20 -0.99 -6.72
N GLN A 39 8.20 -1.79 -6.38
CA GLN A 39 8.58 -1.97 -4.98
C GLN A 39 9.26 -0.70 -4.48
N CYS A 40 8.96 -0.27 -3.25
CA CYS A 40 9.76 0.77 -2.63
C CYS A 40 11.17 0.24 -2.36
N THR A 41 12.18 1.04 -2.66
CA THR A 41 13.59 0.65 -2.51
C THR A 41 14.38 1.63 -1.66
N ARG A 42 13.87 2.85 -1.47
CA ARG A 42 14.56 3.91 -0.75
C ARG A 42 13.65 4.81 0.07
N SER A 43 14.26 5.62 0.92
CA SER A 43 13.66 6.86 1.42
C SER A 43 13.82 7.95 0.35
N TYR A 44 12.76 8.72 0.12
CA TYR A 44 12.79 9.90 -0.73
C TYR A 44 12.29 11.12 0.05
N THR A 45 12.96 12.25 -0.12
CA THR A 45 12.53 13.53 0.48
C THR A 45 11.93 14.40 -0.60
N TYR A 46 10.65 14.71 -0.46
CA TYR A 46 9.97 15.70 -1.26
C TYR A 46 10.13 17.08 -0.61
N TYR A 47 10.46 18.08 -1.41
CA TYR A 47 10.59 19.47 -0.98
C TYR A 47 9.51 20.31 -1.65
N GLY A 48 8.65 20.91 -0.83
CA GLY A 48 7.69 21.92 -1.27
C GLY A 48 8.11 23.32 -0.86
N SER A 49 7.27 24.30 -1.18
CA SER A 49 7.51 25.69 -0.76
C SER A 49 7.37 25.83 0.76
N GLY A 50 8.51 25.79 1.46
CA GLY A 50 8.58 25.97 2.90
C GLY A 50 8.35 24.70 3.72
N TYR A 51 8.34 23.53 3.10
CA TYR A 51 8.23 22.25 3.82
C TYR A 51 9.02 21.14 3.15
N TRP A 52 9.24 20.05 3.89
CA TRP A 52 9.69 18.78 3.34
C TRP A 52 8.94 17.61 3.96
N GLU A 53 8.93 16.49 3.26
CA GLU A 53 8.32 15.22 3.69
C GLU A 53 9.20 14.06 3.24
N GLN A 54 9.28 13.01 4.05
CA GLN A 54 10.02 11.80 3.76
C GLN A 54 9.10 10.58 3.72
N TYR A 55 9.19 9.81 2.64
CA TYR A 55 8.36 8.62 2.46
C TYR A 55 9.15 7.49 1.75
N PRO A 56 8.74 6.23 1.93
CA PRO A 56 9.21 5.13 1.09
C PRO A 56 8.91 5.41 -0.38
N ALA A 57 9.90 5.24 -1.27
CA ALA A 57 9.72 5.48 -2.69
C ALA A 57 10.24 4.35 -3.57
N GLY A 58 9.55 4.14 -4.68
CA GLY A 58 9.92 3.26 -5.78
C GLY A 58 10.09 4.05 -7.08
N TRP A 59 10.89 3.51 -8.01
CA TRP A 59 11.03 4.10 -9.33
C TRP A 59 9.82 3.74 -10.19
N ASN A 60 9.04 4.73 -10.59
CA ASN A 60 7.95 4.56 -11.53
C ASN A 60 8.47 4.75 -12.95
N SER A 61 8.63 3.67 -13.70
CA SER A 61 9.16 3.70 -15.07
C SER A 61 8.23 4.35 -16.09
N THR A 62 6.92 4.36 -15.83
CA THR A 62 5.93 4.98 -16.73
C THR A 62 6.14 6.49 -16.81
N TYR A 63 6.40 7.13 -15.67
CA TYR A 63 6.58 8.58 -15.59
C TYR A 63 8.04 9.00 -15.41
N SER A 64 8.96 8.04 -15.24
CA SER A 64 10.38 8.28 -14.96
C SER A 64 10.61 9.17 -13.73
N VAL A 65 9.91 8.86 -12.64
CA VAL A 65 9.98 9.59 -11.36
C VAL A 65 10.08 8.65 -10.18
N TRP A 66 10.60 9.16 -9.07
CA TRP A 66 10.43 8.53 -7.76
C TRP A 66 9.02 8.83 -7.26
N SER A 67 8.30 7.79 -6.85
CA SER A 67 6.92 7.90 -6.37
C SER A 67 6.75 7.16 -5.05
N GLN A 68 5.92 7.73 -4.17
CA GLN A 68 5.45 7.05 -2.96
C GLN A 68 4.42 5.95 -3.25
N GLY A 69 3.84 5.94 -4.45
CA GLY A 69 2.94 4.90 -4.96
C GLY A 69 3.66 3.59 -5.27
N CYS A 70 4.31 3.01 -4.27
CA CYS A 70 5.08 1.78 -4.33
C CYS A 70 4.61 0.79 -3.26
N TRP A 71 5.16 -0.42 -3.26
CA TRP A 71 4.81 -1.43 -2.25
C TRP A 71 5.98 -1.89 -1.38
N LEU A 72 5.68 -2.23 -0.13
CA LEU A 72 6.51 -2.98 0.83
C LEU A 72 5.63 -4.01 1.55
N SER A 73 6.15 -5.22 1.74
CA SER A 73 5.43 -6.29 2.44
C SER A 73 6.37 -7.13 3.29
N TYR A 74 5.82 -8.11 4.00
CA TYR A 74 6.61 -9.08 4.76
C TYR A 74 7.75 -9.66 3.91
N GLY A 75 8.97 -9.67 4.45
CA GLY A 75 10.17 -10.12 3.77
C GLY A 75 10.90 -9.05 2.95
N SER A 76 10.29 -7.90 2.65
CA SER A 76 11.01 -6.77 2.05
C SER A 76 12.15 -6.33 2.98
N SER A 77 13.34 -6.10 2.42
CA SER A 77 14.48 -5.59 3.17
C SER A 77 15.25 -4.53 2.36
N ASN A 78 15.06 -3.25 2.68
CA ASN A 78 15.64 -2.13 1.96
C ASN A 78 15.50 -0.80 2.74
N ALA A 79 16.01 0.30 2.17
CA ALA A 79 15.93 1.62 2.79
C ALA A 79 14.50 2.20 2.81
N GLY A 80 13.59 1.76 1.94
CA GLY A 80 12.17 2.10 2.01
C GLY A 80 11.51 1.55 3.27
N VAL A 81 11.87 0.33 3.69
CA VAL A 81 11.38 -0.23 4.97
C VAL A 81 11.90 0.56 6.17
N LYS A 82 13.16 1.04 6.14
CA LYS A 82 13.68 1.93 7.19
C LYS A 82 12.85 3.20 7.30
N GLN A 83 12.50 3.80 6.16
CA GLN A 83 11.66 4.98 6.15
C GLN A 83 10.28 4.70 6.74
N LEU A 84 9.63 3.61 6.30
CA LEU A 84 8.32 3.20 6.84
C LEU A 84 8.36 2.99 8.36
N GLN A 85 9.39 2.31 8.87
CA GLN A 85 9.56 2.10 10.31
C GLN A 85 9.78 3.43 11.06
N SER A 86 10.50 4.37 10.47
CA SER A 86 10.69 5.71 11.01
C SER A 86 9.38 6.50 11.05
N ASP A 87 8.61 6.50 9.95
CA ASP A 87 7.32 7.19 9.87
C ASP A 87 6.32 6.65 10.89
N ILE A 88 6.21 5.32 11.00
CA ILE A 88 5.39 4.67 12.04
C ILE A 88 5.84 5.12 13.45
N ASN A 89 7.14 5.10 13.72
CA ASN A 89 7.66 5.51 15.02
C ASN A 89 7.42 6.98 15.35
N ASN A 90 7.48 7.86 14.36
CA ASN A 90 7.33 9.30 14.57
C ASN A 90 5.87 9.70 14.65
N CYS A 91 5.01 9.08 13.84
CA CYS A 91 3.64 9.54 13.63
C CYS A 91 2.57 8.68 14.29
N TYR A 92 2.88 7.44 14.66
CA TYR A 92 1.89 6.49 15.18
C TYR A 92 2.22 5.89 16.56
N THR A 93 3.30 6.35 17.22
CA THR A 93 3.68 5.91 18.58
C THR A 93 3.75 7.04 19.62
N ARG A 94 3.43 8.27 19.23
CA ARG A 94 3.51 9.46 20.09
C ARG A 94 2.54 10.54 19.61
N THR A 95 2.24 11.51 20.47
CA THR A 95 1.27 12.60 20.19
C THR A 95 1.92 13.93 19.81
N ASP A 96 3.24 13.99 19.78
CA ASP A 96 3.98 15.20 19.40
C ASP A 96 3.91 15.41 17.88
N TRP A 97 4.14 16.64 17.42
CA TRP A 97 4.26 16.97 15.99
C TRP A 97 3.01 16.66 15.13
N GLY A 98 1.85 16.45 15.75
CA GLY A 98 0.62 16.04 15.06
C GLY A 98 0.48 14.53 14.88
N GLY A 99 1.36 13.73 15.49
CA GLY A 99 1.23 12.28 15.51
C GLY A 99 0.07 11.80 16.41
N VAL A 100 -0.28 10.54 16.24
CA VAL A 100 -1.21 9.79 17.08
C VAL A 100 -0.46 8.68 17.82
N ASN A 101 -0.88 8.35 19.04
CA ASN A 101 -0.36 7.17 19.72
C ASN A 101 -1.36 6.01 19.59
N LEU A 102 -1.04 5.04 18.73
CA LEU A 102 -1.89 3.86 18.52
C LEU A 102 -1.71 2.77 19.59
N GLY A 103 -0.91 3.01 20.62
CA GLY A 103 -0.58 2.01 21.65
C GLY A 103 0.32 0.87 21.15
N ILE A 104 0.92 1.02 19.97
CA ILE A 104 1.87 0.05 19.42
C ILE A 104 3.29 0.33 19.91
N ALA A 105 4.07 -0.73 20.13
CA ALA A 105 5.47 -0.59 20.53
C ALA A 105 6.31 0.03 19.41
N ARG A 106 7.28 0.88 19.79
CA ARG A 106 8.26 1.44 18.85
C ARG A 106 9.03 0.33 18.13
N LEU A 107 9.10 0.45 16.81
CA LEU A 107 9.82 -0.47 15.94
C LEU A 107 11.32 -0.22 15.99
N THR A 108 12.12 -1.28 15.84
CA THR A 108 13.52 -1.14 15.44
C THR A 108 13.58 -0.67 14.00
N VAL A 109 14.38 0.35 13.70
CA VAL A 109 14.58 0.87 12.33
C VAL A 109 15.73 0.10 11.66
N ASP A 110 15.47 -1.17 11.35
CA ASP A 110 16.46 -2.10 10.79
C ASP A 110 16.35 -2.25 9.26
N GLY A 111 15.26 -1.80 8.66
CA GLY A 111 15.00 -1.94 7.23
C GLY A 111 14.51 -3.32 6.84
N SER A 112 14.10 -4.16 7.79
CA SER A 112 13.56 -5.50 7.55
C SER A 112 12.09 -5.55 7.91
N TYR A 113 11.25 -5.86 6.91
CA TYR A 113 9.81 -5.92 7.09
C TYR A 113 9.42 -7.26 7.71
N GLY A 114 9.63 -7.36 9.02
CA GLY A 114 9.27 -8.54 9.81
C GLY A 114 7.85 -8.50 10.35
N ALA A 115 7.54 -9.45 11.25
CA ALA A 115 6.21 -9.57 11.86
C ALA A 115 5.78 -8.31 12.63
N LYS A 116 6.72 -7.66 13.33
CA LYS A 116 6.45 -6.41 14.07
C LYS A 116 6.08 -5.26 13.13
N THR A 117 6.81 -5.08 12.03
CA THR A 117 6.49 -4.07 11.02
C THR A 117 5.14 -4.33 10.38
N LYS A 118 4.84 -5.60 10.02
CA LYS A 118 3.51 -5.98 9.50
C LYS A 118 2.39 -5.63 10.48
N ALA A 119 2.54 -5.98 11.76
CA ALA A 119 1.55 -5.69 12.78
C ALA A 119 1.32 -4.18 12.97
N ALA A 120 2.40 -3.39 12.91
CA ALA A 120 2.31 -1.94 12.99
C ALA A 120 1.60 -1.33 11.76
N VAL A 121 1.89 -1.81 10.55
CA VAL A 121 1.17 -1.37 9.33
C VAL A 121 -0.31 -1.71 9.42
N ILE A 122 -0.68 -2.88 9.94
CA ILE A 122 -2.09 -3.23 10.19
C ILE A 122 -2.74 -2.23 11.16
N ALA A 123 -2.04 -1.81 12.22
CA ALA A 123 -2.57 -0.83 13.17
C ALA A 123 -2.80 0.54 12.52
N VAL A 124 -1.82 1.01 11.73
CA VAL A 124 -1.94 2.25 10.95
C VAL A 124 -3.11 2.16 9.98
N GLN A 125 -3.21 1.10 9.18
CA GLN A 125 -4.31 0.90 8.23
C GLN A 125 -5.69 0.88 8.92
N LYS A 126 -5.81 0.30 10.12
CA LYS A 126 -7.07 0.34 10.89
C LYS A 126 -7.44 1.75 11.31
N TYR A 127 -6.46 2.52 11.80
CA TYR A 127 -6.66 3.92 12.19
C TYR A 127 -7.05 4.78 10.98
N GLU A 128 -6.29 4.67 9.89
CA GLU A 128 -6.55 5.42 8.66
C GLU A 128 -7.87 5.04 8.01
N ARG A 129 -8.29 3.76 8.12
CA ARG A 129 -9.61 3.35 7.66
C ARG A 129 -10.73 4.06 8.43
N SER A 130 -10.58 4.26 9.75
CA SER A 130 -11.62 4.89 10.56
C SER A 130 -11.62 6.41 10.53
N HIS A 131 -10.52 7.06 10.15
CA HIS A 131 -10.38 8.52 10.19
C HIS A 131 -10.17 9.18 8.81
N GLY A 132 -9.67 8.45 7.82
CA GLY A 132 -9.29 8.99 6.52
C GLY A 132 -9.97 8.30 5.34
N ASN A 133 -9.57 7.06 5.05
CA ASN A 133 -10.00 6.33 3.86
C ASN A 133 -10.79 5.06 4.26
N PRO A 134 -12.14 5.08 4.28
CA PRO A 134 -12.96 3.94 4.70
C PRO A 134 -12.79 2.68 3.84
N TYR A 135 -12.19 2.81 2.65
CA TYR A 135 -11.93 1.71 1.73
C TYR A 135 -10.50 1.17 1.81
N LEU A 136 -9.65 1.72 2.68
CA LEU A 136 -8.28 1.27 2.84
C LEU A 136 -8.22 -0.20 3.28
N ALA A 137 -7.49 -1.06 2.57
CA ALA A 137 -7.29 -2.44 2.97
C ALA A 137 -6.47 -2.54 4.28
N VAL A 138 -6.81 -3.53 5.12
CA VAL A 138 -6.10 -3.82 6.39
C VAL A 138 -5.48 -5.19 6.24
N ASP A 139 -4.38 -5.25 5.48
CA ASP A 139 -3.70 -6.46 5.05
C ASP A 139 -2.24 -6.54 5.55
N GLY A 140 -1.74 -5.44 6.11
CA GLY A 140 -0.35 -5.32 6.54
C GLY A 140 0.63 -5.22 5.36
N VAL A 141 0.16 -4.84 4.18
CA VAL A 141 0.98 -4.46 3.03
C VAL A 141 0.98 -2.94 2.93
N TYR A 142 2.15 -2.33 2.98
CA TYR A 142 2.28 -0.92 2.62
C TYR A 142 2.19 -0.85 1.10
N GLY A 143 1.00 -0.57 0.57
CA GLY A 143 0.78 -0.33 -0.87
C GLY A 143 0.42 1.13 -1.14
N PRO A 144 0.15 1.52 -2.40
CA PRO A 144 -0.15 2.90 -2.77
C PRO A 144 -1.26 3.52 -1.92
N ASN A 145 -2.36 2.81 -1.67
CA ASN A 145 -3.43 3.33 -0.83
C ASN A 145 -2.99 3.59 0.62
N THR A 146 -2.10 2.75 1.17
CA THR A 146 -1.52 3.00 2.50
C THR A 146 -0.58 4.18 2.45
N ALA A 147 0.31 4.26 1.45
CA ALA A 147 1.24 5.37 1.26
C ALA A 147 0.53 6.72 1.19
N TYR A 148 -0.51 6.85 0.36
CA TYR A 148 -1.23 8.11 0.19
C TYR A 148 -2.18 8.49 1.34
N THR A 149 -2.44 7.56 2.27
CA THR A 149 -3.35 7.83 3.39
C THR A 149 -2.60 8.02 4.70
N MET A 150 -1.50 7.30 4.94
CA MET A 150 -0.78 7.39 6.19
C MET A 150 0.08 8.66 6.27
N ASP A 151 0.23 9.19 7.47
CA ASP A 151 1.14 10.28 7.75
C ASP A 151 2.60 9.85 7.68
N HIS A 152 3.39 10.72 7.08
CA HIS A 152 4.82 10.62 6.90
C HIS A 152 5.55 11.67 7.73
N THR A 153 6.83 11.40 8.01
CA THR A 153 7.66 12.37 8.73
C THR A 153 8.00 13.54 7.81
N GLY A 154 7.74 14.77 8.26
CA GLY A 154 8.13 15.97 7.55
C GLY A 154 8.45 17.13 8.48
N ALA A 155 8.63 18.32 7.91
CA ALA A 155 8.69 19.56 8.66
C ALA A 155 8.22 20.75 7.82
N TRP A 156 7.75 21.79 8.51
CA TRP A 156 7.44 23.08 7.91
C TRP A 156 8.34 24.17 8.47
N SER A 157 8.80 25.07 7.62
CA SER A 157 9.68 26.19 7.99
C SER A 157 9.02 27.07 9.05
N GLY A 158 9.69 27.26 10.18
CA GLY A 158 9.15 28.02 11.31
C GLY A 158 8.16 27.26 12.20
N VAL A 159 7.83 26.01 11.87
CA VAL A 159 6.92 25.16 12.69
C VAL A 159 7.66 23.93 13.26
N GLY A 160 8.67 23.43 12.56
CA GLY A 160 9.44 22.23 12.97
C GLY A 160 8.83 20.94 12.45
N TYR A 161 9.21 19.81 13.06
CA TYR A 161 8.77 18.47 12.65
C TYR A 161 7.24 18.34 12.72
N ARG A 162 6.69 17.64 11.73
CA ARG A 162 5.27 17.35 11.59
C ARG A 162 5.03 15.94 11.06
N CYS A 163 3.94 15.35 11.52
CA CYS A 163 3.32 14.17 10.92
C CYS A 163 2.18 14.64 10.05
N TRP A 164 2.27 14.29 8.77
CA TRP A 164 1.33 14.71 7.75
C TRP A 164 1.60 13.91 6.48
N HIS A 165 0.65 13.91 5.55
CA HIS A 165 0.83 13.32 4.25
C HIS A 165 0.57 14.36 3.15
N TYR A 166 1.49 14.49 2.21
CA TYR A 166 1.20 15.21 0.98
C TYR A 166 0.36 14.34 0.06
N LYS A 167 -0.82 14.84 -0.30
CA LYS A 167 -1.56 14.30 -1.43
C LYS A 167 -0.84 14.72 -2.70
N GLU A 168 -0.05 13.82 -3.28
CA GLU A 168 0.44 14.03 -4.65
C GLU A 168 -0.76 14.45 -5.52
N PRO A 169 -0.68 15.53 -6.30
CA PRO A 169 -1.68 15.79 -7.31
C PRO A 169 -1.70 14.55 -8.19
N VAL A 170 -2.86 13.89 -8.29
CA VAL A 170 -3.00 12.63 -9.02
C VAL A 170 -2.43 12.86 -10.42
N LEU A 171 -1.24 12.33 -10.68
CA LEU A 171 -0.67 12.27 -12.02
C LEU A 171 -1.47 11.16 -12.73
N GLN A 172 -2.64 11.54 -13.24
CA GLN A 172 -3.46 10.73 -14.15
C GLN A 172 -2.78 10.68 -15.51
#